data_AF-A0A661R2E6-F1
#
_entry.id   AF-A0A661R2E6-F1
#
_cell.length_a   1.000
_cell.length_b   1.000
_cell.length_c   1.000
_cell.angle_alpha   90.00
_cell.angle_beta   90.00
_cell.angle_gamma   90.00
#
_symmetry.space_group_name_H-M   'P 1'
#
loop_
_entity.id
_entity.type
_entity.pdbx_description
1 polymer ?
#
loop_
_entity_poly.entity_id
_entity_poly.type
_entity_poly.pdbx_seq_one_letter_code
_entity_poly.pdbx_strand_id
1 'polypeptide(L)' 'MKEIKEVWDSLTYDQRLAATAFIFQKICEHAKTGGTYRNLIYDRLGFNSDAYLVLLPEGRRISNEFVLHSRGDK' A
#
# COMPACT_ATOMS: atom_id res chain seq x y z
N MET A 1 -15.77 -10.77 6.86
CA MET A 1 -14.52 -10.76 6.06
C MET A 1 -13.65 -11.85 6.66
N LYS A 2 -12.97 -12.68 5.85
CA LYS A 2 -11.89 -13.52 6.41
C LYS A 2 -10.84 -12.59 7.03
N GLU A 3 -10.19 -13.02 8.10
CA GLU A 3 -9.11 -12.25 8.70
C GLU A 3 -7.98 -12.04 7.68
N ILE A 4 -7.33 -10.86 7.70
CA ILE A 4 -6.30 -10.49 6.69
C ILE A 4 -5.23 -11.58 6.57
N LYS A 5 -4.83 -12.16 7.71
CA LYS A 5 -3.84 -13.23 7.78
C LYS A 5 -4.31 -14.53 7.13
N GLU A 6 -5.57 -14.92 7.33
CA GLU A 6 -6.12 -16.13 6.71
C GLU A 6 -6.17 -16.01 5.18
N VAL A 7 -6.53 -14.83 4.67
CA VAL A 7 -6.49 -14.56 3.23
C VAL A 7 -5.05 -14.66 2.72
N TRP A 8 -4.10 -14.02 3.42
CA TRP A 8 -2.69 -14.04 3.06
C TRP A 8 -2.09 -15.46 3.02
N ASP A 9 -2.44 -16.29 4.00
CA ASP A 9 -1.96 -17.66 4.10
C ASP A 9 -2.59 -18.58 3.06
N SER A 10 -3.74 -18.20 2.49
CA SER A 10 -4.39 -18.93 1.39
C SER A 10 -3.77 -18.65 0.00
N LEU A 11 -2.94 -17.62 -0.13
CA LEU A 11 -2.28 -17.27 -1.38
C LEU A 11 -1.06 -18.18 -1.64
N THR A 12 -0.81 -18.49 -2.91
CA THR A 12 0.44 -19.16 -3.30
C THR A 12 1.64 -18.22 -3.08
N TYR A 13 2.84 -18.79 -3.06
CA TYR A 13 4.08 -17.98 -2.97
C TYR A 13 4.15 -16.93 -4.08
N ASP A 14 3.89 -17.31 -5.34
CA ASP A 14 3.97 -16.40 -6.48
C ASP A 14 2.92 -15.28 -6.41
N GLN A 15 1.70 -15.60 -5.95
CA GLN A 15 0.65 -14.59 -5.73
C GLN A 15 1.06 -13.58 -4.67
N ARG A 16 1.62 -14.04 -3.55
CA ARG A 16 2.15 -13.16 -2.49
C ARG A 16 3.28 -12.29 -3.00
N LEU A 17 4.23 -12.88 -3.74
CA LEU A 17 5.37 -12.16 -4.30
C LEU A 17 4.91 -11.06 -5.25
N ALA A 18 4.03 -11.38 -6.20
CA ALA A 18 3.50 -10.42 -7.16
C ALA A 18 2.70 -9.31 -6.48
N ALA A 19 1.81 -9.65 -5.54
CA ALA A 19 1.01 -8.67 -4.81
C ALA A 19 1.89 -7.72 -3.97
N THR A 20 2.87 -8.25 -3.24
CA THR A 20 3.80 -7.43 -2.45
C THR A 20 4.65 -6.53 -3.33
N ALA A 21 5.17 -7.05 -4.45
CA ALA A 21 5.96 -6.25 -5.39
C ALA A 21 5.15 -5.06 -5.94
N PHE A 22 3.89 -5.30 -6.32
CA PHE A 22 2.98 -4.24 -6.75
C PHE A 22 2.74 -3.21 -5.64
N ILE A 23 2.44 -3.64 -4.42
CA ILE A 23 2.20 -2.75 -3.28
C ILE A 23 3.43 -1.87 -3.00
N PHE A 24 4.62 -2.46 -2.96
CA PHE A 24 5.87 -1.73 -2.75
C PHE A 24 6.10 -0.67 -3.83
N GLN A 25 5.88 -1.02 -5.09
CA GLN A 25 5.98 -0.07 -6.20
C GLN A 25 5.06 1.14 -5.96
N LYS A 26 3.79 0.91 -5.61
CA LYS A 26 2.79 1.97 -5.43
C LYS A 26 3.01 2.83 -4.21
N ILE A 27 3.48 2.26 -3.10
CA ILE A 27 3.85 3.02 -1.90
C ILE A 27 5.07 3.91 -2.19
N CYS A 28 6.11 3.37 -2.85
CA CYS A 28 7.28 4.16 -3.22
C CYS A 28 6.93 5.26 -4.23
N GLU A 29 6.06 4.97 -5.20
CA GLU A 29 5.53 5.97 -6.13
C GLU A 29 4.80 7.09 -5.37
N HIS A 30 4.00 6.72 -4.36
CA HIS A 30 3.27 7.65 -3.50
C HIS A 30 4.20 8.56 -2.70
N ALA A 31 5.24 8.02 -2.07
CA ALA A 31 6.22 8.82 -1.36
C ALA A 31 6.94 9.85 -2.26
N LYS A 32 7.22 9.50 -3.53
CA LYS A 32 7.92 10.40 -4.46
C LYS A 32 7.06 11.57 -4.94
N THR A 33 5.78 11.32 -5.16
CA THR A 33 4.88 12.27 -5.83
C THR A 33 3.86 12.91 -4.89
N GLY A 34 3.73 12.39 -3.67
CA GLY A 34 2.79 12.84 -2.65
C GLY A 34 1.33 12.56 -2.99
N GLY A 35 0.43 13.24 -2.27
CA GLY A 35 -1.01 13.15 -2.44
C GLY A 35 -1.73 12.68 -1.19
N THR A 36 -3.06 12.62 -1.25
CA THR A 36 -3.85 12.12 -0.12
C THR A 36 -3.81 10.60 -0.05
N TYR A 37 -4.11 10.03 1.12
CA TYR A 37 -4.27 8.58 1.25
C TYR A 37 -5.43 8.03 0.38
N ARG A 38 -6.42 8.86 0.02
CA ARG A 38 -7.44 8.46 -0.97
C ARG A 38 -6.83 8.26 -2.35
N ASN A 39 -5.88 9.12 -2.75
CA ASN A 39 -5.16 8.94 -4.02
C ASN A 39 -4.31 7.66 -3.99
N LEU A 40 -3.73 7.29 -2.83
CA LEU A 40 -3.03 6.01 -2.69
C LEU A 40 -3.99 4.82 -2.91
N ILE A 41 -5.16 4.84 -2.27
CA ILE A 41 -6.12 3.73 -2.32
C ILE A 41 -6.79 3.63 -3.70
N TYR A 42 -7.31 4.74 -4.23
CA TYR A 42 -8.14 4.73 -5.42
C TYR A 42 -7.32 4.72 -6.70
N ASP A 43 -6.36 5.62 -6.82
CA ASP A 43 -5.66 5.82 -8.08
C ASP A 43 -4.49 4.84 -8.23
N ARG A 44 -3.73 4.61 -7.16
CA ARG A 44 -2.47 3.85 -7.24
C ARG A 44 -2.67 2.36 -7.01
N LEU A 45 -3.44 1.99 -5.99
CA LEU A 45 -3.78 0.61 -5.68
C LEU A 45 -4.99 0.11 -6.48
N GLY A 46 -5.78 1.00 -7.08
CA GLY A 46 -6.86 0.65 -8.00
C GLY A 46 -8.15 0.17 -7.31
N PHE A 47 -8.37 0.56 -6.05
CA PHE A 47 -9.58 0.21 -5.32
C PHE A 47 -10.68 1.27 -5.43
N ASN A 48 -11.89 0.92 -5.02
CA ASN A 48 -13.02 1.86 -4.92
C ASN A 48 -13.26 2.27 -3.45
N SER A 49 -14.29 3.07 -3.23
CA SER A 49 -14.65 3.61 -1.91
C SER A 49 -14.98 2.54 -0.86
N ASP A 50 -15.30 1.32 -1.26
CA ASP A 50 -15.53 0.18 -0.37
C ASP A 50 -14.27 -0.26 0.37
N ALA A 51 -13.09 -0.13 -0.25
CA ALA A 51 -11.81 -0.47 0.37
C ALA A 51 -11.32 0.60 1.36
N TYR A 52 -11.95 1.78 1.37
CA TYR A 52 -11.49 2.93 2.14
C TYR A 52 -11.34 2.61 3.64
N LEU A 53 -12.40 2.09 4.27
CA LEU A 53 -12.38 1.83 5.72
C LEU A 53 -11.42 0.71 6.10
N VAL A 54 -11.22 -0.25 5.20
CA VAL A 54 -10.32 -1.39 5.40
C VAL A 54 -8.85 -0.94 5.34
N LEU A 55 -8.52 -0.05 4.41
CA LEU A 55 -7.14 0.40 4.16
C LEU A 55 -6.77 1.69 4.91
N LEU A 56 -7.74 2.41 5.48
CA LEU A 56 -7.54 3.68 6.18
C LEU A 56 -6.45 3.63 7.28
N PRO A 57 -6.37 2.60 8.15
CA PRO A 57 -5.44 2.61 9.29
C PRO A 57 -3.98 2.74 8.85
N GLU A 58 -3.53 1.90 7.91
CA GLU A 58 -2.16 1.91 7.43
C GLU A 58 -1.95 2.89 6.27
N GLY A 59 -2.96 3.07 5.41
CA GLY A 59 -2.90 4.03 4.30
C GLY A 59 -2.68 5.47 4.76
N ARG A 60 -3.32 5.88 5.87
CA ARG A 60 -3.11 7.23 6.44
C ARG A 60 -1.68 7.41 6.95
N ARG A 61 -1.10 6.39 7.60
CA ARG A 61 0.28 6.44 8.10
C ARG A 61 1.26 6.54 6.95
N ILE A 62 1.07 5.75 5.89
CA ILE A 62 1.90 5.83 4.68
C ILE A 62 1.86 7.25 4.09
N SER A 63 0.69 7.83 3.88
CA SER A 63 0.61 9.18 3.29
C SER A 63 1.18 10.29 4.15
N ASN A 64 1.15 10.15 5.48
CA ASN A 64 1.58 11.21 6.39
C ASN A 64 3.03 11.07 6.85
N GLU A 65 3.54 9.85 6.96
CA GLU A 65 4.79 9.53 7.68
C GLU A 65 5.85 8.86 6.80
N PHE A 66 5.46 8.22 5.68
CA PHE A 66 6.41 7.48 4.86
C PHE A 66 7.16 8.39 3.89
N VAL A 67 8.45 8.57 4.15
CA VAL A 67 9.38 9.36 3.33
C VAL A 67 10.51 8.46 2.85
N LEU A 68 10.83 8.54 1.56
CA LEU A 68 11.99 7.85 1.01
C LEU A 68 13.25 8.65 1.29
N HIS A 69 14.22 8.04 1.96
CA HIS A 69 15.56 8.62 2.12
C HIS A 69 16.51 8.03 1.09
N SER A 70 17.34 8.88 0.50
CA SER A 70 18.42 8.46 -0.39
C SER A 70 19.48 7.75 0.46
N ARG A 71 20.05 6.65 -0.04
CA ARG A 71 21.22 6.02 0.61
C ARG A 71 22.42 6.93 0.35
N GLY A 72 22.62 7.91 1.24
CA GLY A 72 23.60 9.00 1.09
C GLY A 72 23.31 10.22 1.95
N ASP A 73 22.12 10.33 2.55
CA ASP A 73 21.79 11.39 3.52
C ASP A 73 22.35 11.02 4.92
N LYS A 74 23.68 11.01 5.05
CA LYS A 74 24.44 11.10 6.31
C LYS A 74 25.72 11.88 6.08
#